data_AF-A0AAJ6KRS4-F1
#
_entry.id   AF-A0AAJ6KRS4-F1
#
_cell.length_a   1.000
_cell.length_b   1.000
_cell.length_c   1.000
_cell.angle_alpha   90.00
_cell.angle_beta   90.00
_cell.angle_gamma   90.00
#
_symmetry.space_group_name_H-M   'P 1'
#
loop_
_entity.id
_entity.type
_entity.pdbx_description
1 polymer ?
#
loop_
_entity_poly.entity_id
_entity_poly.type
_entity_poly.pdbx_seq_one_letter_code
_entity_poly.pdbx_strand_id
1 'polypeptide(L)'
;MKLKPNLSIIQGLLFTYCIENTRSVDREELITSINVNHHEELTWLFNTLTKPEFIKYKQDEREWHINTLQHFLSTDENFESVFYLFDTYFEDEIIDNRAFMKTLLECLIRYHAEAKTDK
;
A
#
# COMPACT_ATOMS: atom_id res chain seq x y z
N MET A 1 -19.75 -11.25 -4.94
CA MET A 1 -20.35 -10.03 -4.36
C MET A 1 -19.38 -8.89 -4.60
N LYS A 2 -19.83 -7.70 -5.03
CA LYS A 2 -18.95 -6.52 -5.02
C LYS A 2 -18.80 -6.09 -3.57
N LEU A 3 -17.62 -6.32 -2.98
CA LEU A 3 -17.32 -5.89 -1.62
C LEU A 3 -17.34 -4.35 -1.60
N LYS A 4 -17.95 -3.77 -0.56
CA LYS A 4 -18.05 -2.31 -0.44
C LYS A 4 -16.65 -1.72 -0.21
N PRO A 5 -16.29 -0.58 -0.85
CA PRO A 5 -15.04 0.12 -0.55
C PRO A 5 -14.91 0.40 0.95
N ASN A 6 -13.75 0.09 1.53
CA ASN A 6 -13.47 0.33 2.94
C ASN A 6 -11.98 0.63 3.16
N LEU A 7 -11.66 1.80 3.72
CA LEU A 7 -10.29 2.24 4.01
C LEU A 7 -9.52 1.28 4.95
N SER A 8 -10.20 0.55 5.84
CA SER A 8 -9.54 -0.39 6.77
C SER A 8 -8.82 -1.53 6.06
N ILE A 9 -9.19 -1.89 4.82
CA ILE A 9 -8.46 -2.92 4.07
C ILE A 9 -7.14 -2.39 3.55
N ILE A 10 -7.07 -1.08 3.27
CA ILE A 10 -5.83 -0.40 2.85
C ILE A 10 -4.90 -0.29 4.05
N GLN A 11 -5.44 0.00 5.24
CA GLN A 11 -4.70 -0.08 6.49
C GLN A 11 -4.08 -1.49 6.67
N GLY A 12 -4.83 -2.55 6.41
CA GLY A 12 -4.29 -3.92 6.47
C GLY A 12 -3.06 -4.15 5.59
N LEU A 13 -3.02 -3.60 4.37
CA LEU A 13 -1.83 -3.65 3.51
C LEU A 13 -0.65 -2.87 4.10
N LEU A 14 -0.92 -1.65 4.59
CA LEU A 14 0.10 -0.74 5.10
C LEU A 14 0.65 -1.13 6.47
N PHE A 15 -0.02 -2.04 7.18
CA PHE A 15 0.50 -2.63 8.42
C PHE A 15 1.89 -3.26 8.23
N THR A 16 2.26 -3.66 7.01
CA THR A 16 3.61 -4.11 6.64
C THR A 16 4.72 -3.14 7.06
N TYR A 17 4.43 -1.84 7.10
CA TYR A 17 5.39 -0.75 7.34
C TYR A 17 5.43 -0.26 8.79
N CYS A 18 4.59 -0.83 9.66
CA CYS A 18 4.38 -0.35 11.02
C CYS A 18 5.35 -0.96 12.02
N ILE A 19 5.71 -0.18 13.05
CA ILE A 19 6.56 -0.58 14.18
C ILE A 19 5.95 -1.74 14.96
N GLU A 20 4.62 -1.82 15.00
CA GLU A 20 3.88 -2.89 15.68
C GLU A 20 3.89 -4.24 14.91
N ASN A 21 4.34 -4.25 13.66
CA ASN A 21 4.42 -5.47 12.88
C ASN A 21 5.74 -6.23 13.18
N THR A 22 5.94 -7.36 12.50
CA THR A 22 7.08 -8.28 12.62
C THR A 22 8.42 -7.53 12.66
N ARG A 23 9.15 -7.66 13.75
CA ARG A 23 10.48 -7.06 13.91
C ARG A 23 11.50 -7.78 13.04
N SER A 24 12.14 -7.03 12.16
CA SER A 24 13.14 -7.52 11.21
C SER A 24 14.06 -6.35 10.89
N VAL A 25 15.30 -6.43 11.37
CA VAL A 25 16.30 -5.36 11.19
C VAL A 25 16.45 -4.99 9.72
N ASP A 26 16.63 -5.99 8.84
CA ASP A 26 16.75 -5.76 7.39
C ASP A 26 15.54 -5.02 6.80
N ARG A 27 14.33 -5.36 7.26
CA ARG A 27 13.09 -4.69 6.80
C ARG A 27 12.98 -3.29 7.36
N GLU A 28 13.37 -3.09 8.61
CA GLU A 28 13.35 -1.79 9.29
C GLU A 28 14.32 -0.82 8.60
N GLU A 29 15.58 -1.23 8.39
CA GLU A 29 16.59 -0.45 7.66
C GLU A 29 16.17 -0.14 6.21
N LEU A 30 15.51 -1.09 5.56
CA LEU A 30 14.94 -0.90 4.24
C LEU A 30 13.85 0.19 4.22
N ILE A 31 12.95 0.20 5.21
CA ILE A 31 11.85 1.16 5.25
C ILE A 31 12.38 2.55 5.62
N THR A 32 13.33 2.66 6.55
CA THR A 32 13.90 3.95 6.97
C THR A 32 14.73 4.60 5.87
N SER A 33 15.38 3.81 5.00
CA SER A 33 16.23 4.33 3.93
C SER A 33 15.48 4.87 2.70
N ILE A 34 14.15 4.86 2.71
CA ILE A 34 13.32 5.21 1.57
C ILE A 34 12.64 6.56 1.77
N ASN A 35 12.78 7.43 0.77
CA ASN A 35 11.98 8.64 0.67
C ASN A 35 10.56 8.29 0.18
N VAL A 36 9.61 8.26 1.11
CA VAL A 36 8.20 7.94 0.81
C VAL A 36 7.47 8.99 -0.02
N ASN A 37 8.05 10.18 -0.17
CA ASN A 37 7.53 11.24 -1.04
C ASN A 37 8.12 11.18 -2.46
N HIS A 38 9.12 10.32 -2.71
CA HIS A 38 9.69 10.08 -4.04
C HIS A 38 9.03 8.87 -4.71
N HIS A 39 8.33 9.12 -5.83
CA HIS A 39 7.51 8.11 -6.50
C HIS A 39 8.26 6.80 -6.83
N GLU A 40 9.49 6.89 -7.35
CA GLU A 40 10.26 5.70 -7.75
C GLU A 40 10.75 4.89 -6.54
N GLU A 41 11.15 5.56 -5.47
CA GLU A 41 11.62 4.90 -4.24
C GLU A 41 10.46 4.23 -3.52
N LEU A 42 9.32 4.93 -3.41
CA LEU A 42 8.10 4.37 -2.87
C LEU A 42 7.60 3.17 -3.70
N THR A 43 7.65 3.27 -5.03
CA THR A 43 7.33 2.16 -5.94
C THR A 43 8.25 0.97 -5.69
N TRP A 44 9.54 1.21 -5.52
CA TRP A 44 10.51 0.16 -5.22
C TRP A 44 10.22 -0.51 -3.87
N LEU A 45 9.90 0.27 -2.84
CA LEU A 45 9.52 -0.26 -1.53
C LEU A 45 8.25 -1.12 -1.61
N PHE A 46 7.25 -0.70 -2.39
CA PHE A 46 6.05 -1.51 -2.62
C PHE A 46 6.38 -2.80 -3.39
N ASN A 47 7.26 -2.75 -4.39
CA ASN A 47 7.68 -3.95 -5.11
C ASN A 47 8.37 -4.96 -4.19
N THR A 48 9.15 -4.47 -3.23
CA THR A 48 9.92 -5.31 -2.30
C THR A 48 9.05 -5.89 -1.20
N LEU A 49 8.17 -5.09 -0.57
CA LEU A 49 7.44 -5.50 0.63
C LEU A 49 5.95 -5.76 0.42
N THR A 50 5.27 -4.97 -0.43
CA THR A 50 3.81 -5.13 -0.63
C THR A 50 3.52 -6.22 -1.67
N LYS A 51 4.28 -6.28 -2.77
CA LYS A 51 4.03 -7.25 -3.86
C LYS A 51 4.00 -8.70 -3.37
N PRO A 52 4.99 -9.21 -2.61
CA PRO A 52 5.00 -10.62 -2.22
C PRO A 52 3.79 -11.03 -1.38
N GLU A 53 3.24 -10.12 -0.58
CA GLU A 53 2.03 -10.37 0.20
C GLU A 53 0.76 -10.24 -0.65
N PHE A 54 0.66 -9.19 -1.47
CA PHE A 54 -0.52 -8.91 -2.27
C PHE A 54 -0.83 -9.99 -3.31
N ILE A 55 0.19 -10.59 -3.93
CA ILE A 55 -0.01 -11.65 -4.94
C ILE A 55 -0.58 -12.94 -4.35
N LYS A 56 -0.40 -13.19 -3.04
CA LYS A 56 -0.96 -14.36 -2.34
C LYS A 56 -2.48 -14.25 -2.17
N TYR A 57 -3.04 -13.05 -2.25
CA TYR A 57 -4.48 -12.83 -2.12
C TYR A 57 -5.25 -13.43 -3.31
N LYS A 58 -6.49 -13.81 -3.04
CA LYS A 58 -7.41 -14.25 -4.09
C LYS A 58 -7.69 -13.10 -5.05
N GLN A 59 -8.11 -13.45 -6.25
CA GLN A 59 -8.34 -12.45 -7.30
C GLN A 59 -9.39 -11.41 -6.89
N ASP A 60 -10.48 -11.83 -6.25
CA ASP A 60 -11.54 -10.98 -5.75
C ASP A 60 -11.07 -10.05 -4.61
N GLU A 61 -10.20 -10.53 -3.73
CA GLU A 61 -9.55 -9.73 -2.70
C GLU A 61 -8.62 -8.66 -3.31
N ARG A 62 -7.81 -9.02 -4.31
CA ARG A 62 -6.96 -8.06 -5.05
C ARG A 62 -7.79 -6.98 -5.74
N GLU A 63 -8.86 -7.40 -6.42
CA GLU A 63 -9.80 -6.48 -7.07
C GLU A 63 -10.49 -5.58 -6.05
N TRP A 64 -10.79 -6.06 -4.84
CA TRP A 64 -11.38 -5.24 -3.79
C TRP A 64 -10.47 -4.10 -3.32
N HIS A 65 -9.17 -4.36 -3.14
CA HIS A 65 -8.20 -3.31 -2.79
C HIS A 65 -8.07 -2.25 -3.88
N ILE A 66 -7.93 -2.68 -5.14
CA ILE A 66 -7.83 -1.79 -6.30
C ILE A 66 -9.09 -0.92 -6.43
N ASN A 67 -10.27 -1.54 -6.40
CA ASN A 67 -11.54 -0.82 -6.52
C ASN A 67 -11.75 0.16 -5.35
N THR A 68 -11.28 -0.18 -4.15
CA THR A 68 -11.38 0.68 -2.97
C THR A 68 -10.50 1.93 -3.14
N LEU A 69 -9.24 1.77 -3.52
CA LEU A 69 -8.35 2.91 -3.78
C LEU A 69 -8.85 3.77 -4.93
N GLN A 70 -9.29 3.17 -6.03
CA GLN A 70 -9.87 3.92 -7.17
C GLN A 70 -11.08 4.74 -6.74
N HIS A 71 -11.95 4.16 -5.91
CA HIS A 71 -13.12 4.86 -5.40
C HIS A 71 -12.72 6.09 -4.57
N PHE A 72 -11.90 5.92 -3.53
CA PHE A 72 -11.53 7.04 -2.65
C PHE A 72 -10.63 8.07 -3.34
N LEU A 73 -9.76 7.65 -4.27
CA LEU A 73 -8.99 8.61 -5.08
C LEU A 73 -9.87 9.44 -6.03
N SER A 74 -11.08 8.98 -6.36
CA SER A 74 -12.06 9.73 -7.16
C SER A 74 -12.93 10.69 -6.35
N THR A 75 -12.86 10.66 -5.01
CA THR A 75 -13.60 11.57 -4.12
C THR A 75 -12.67 12.64 -3.53
N ASP A 76 -13.18 13.44 -2.60
CA ASP A 76 -12.41 14.43 -1.82
C ASP A 76 -11.73 13.81 -0.57
N GLU A 77 -11.65 12.47 -0.49
CA GLU A 77 -10.96 11.77 0.59
C GLU A 77 -9.46 12.11 0.61
N ASN A 78 -8.92 12.43 1.79
CA ASN A 78 -7.53 12.84 1.99
C ASN A 78 -6.66 11.72 2.60
N PHE A 79 -7.27 10.59 2.97
CA PHE A 79 -6.61 9.42 3.57
C PHE A 79 -5.91 9.68 4.90
N GLU A 80 -6.18 10.80 5.58
CA GLU A 80 -5.62 11.08 6.91
C GLU A 80 -5.94 9.95 7.89
N SER A 81 -7.18 9.44 7.86
CA SER A 81 -7.62 8.33 8.70
C SER A 81 -6.85 7.04 8.47
N VAL A 82 -6.25 6.85 7.29
CA VAL A 82 -5.42 5.68 7.01
C VAL A 82 -4.09 5.79 7.76
N PHE A 83 -3.46 6.96 7.77
CA PHE A 83 -2.14 7.17 8.37
C PHE A 83 -2.18 7.52 9.86
N TYR A 84 -3.29 8.06 10.36
CA TYR A 84 -3.44 8.49 11.75
C TYR A 84 -3.17 7.40 12.80
N LEU A 85 -3.31 6.12 12.42
CA LEU A 85 -3.13 4.98 13.33
C LEU A 85 -1.79 4.25 13.16
N PHE A 86 -0.88 4.78 12.34
CA PHE A 86 0.36 4.08 12.01
C PHE A 86 1.59 4.81 12.55
N ASP A 87 2.19 4.22 13.59
CA ASP A 87 3.60 4.44 13.88
C ASP A 87 4.42 3.62 12.87
N THR A 88 4.88 4.28 11.81
CA THR A 88 5.66 3.65 10.72
C THR A 88 7.16 3.78 10.93
N TYR A 89 7.93 2.93 10.27
CA TYR A 89 9.39 3.08 10.17
C TYR A 89 9.85 4.11 9.12
N PHE A 90 8.94 4.86 8.49
CA PHE A 90 9.33 5.91 7.55
C PHE A 90 10.11 7.01 8.29
N GLU A 91 11.27 7.40 7.75
CA GLU A 91 12.05 8.51 8.31
C GLU A 91 11.42 9.87 7.95
N ASP A 92 10.87 9.97 6.75
CA ASP A 92 10.17 11.16 6.25
C ASP A 92 8.68 11.13 6.59
N GLU A 93 8.13 12.29 6.96
CA GLU A 93 6.68 12.48 7.01
C GLU A 93 6.06 12.38 5.60
N ILE A 94 4.86 11.81 5.51
CA ILE A 94 4.12 11.74 4.25
C ILE A 94 3.50 13.12 3.99
N ILE A 95 4.02 13.83 2.98
CA ILE A 95 3.60 15.20 2.64
C ILE A 95 2.28 15.20 1.87
N ASP A 96 2.08 14.20 1.00
CA ASP A 96 0.86 14.06 0.19
C ASP A 96 0.34 12.62 0.23
N ASN A 97 -0.62 12.42 1.15
CA ASN A 97 -1.33 11.16 1.34
C ASN A 97 -1.99 10.65 0.05
N ARG A 98 -2.52 11.54 -0.80
CA ARG A 98 -3.18 11.11 -2.05
C ARG A 98 -2.15 10.68 -3.07
N ALA A 99 -1.00 11.36 -3.17
CA ALA A 99 0.10 10.93 -4.04
C ALA A 99 0.68 9.58 -3.63
N PHE A 100 0.82 9.34 -2.32
CA PHE A 100 1.21 8.04 -1.77
C PHE A 100 0.22 6.95 -2.18
N MET A 101 -1.08 7.17 -1.95
CA MET A 101 -2.14 6.20 -2.30
C MET A 101 -2.27 5.97 -3.81
N LYS A 102 -2.01 6.99 -4.62
CA LYS A 102 -1.97 6.86 -6.08
C LYS A 102 -0.82 5.96 -6.53
N THR A 103 0.38 6.15 -5.97
CA THR A 103 1.53 5.27 -6.24
C THR A 103 1.25 3.83 -5.81
N LEU A 104 0.59 3.64 -4.66
CA LEU A 104 0.14 2.32 -4.22
C LEU A 104 -0.85 1.70 -5.22
N LEU A 105 -1.86 2.44 -5.66
CA LEU A 105 -2.84 1.95 -6.64
C LEU A 105 -2.18 1.51 -7.95
N GLU A 106 -1.27 2.30 -8.49
CA GLU A 106 -0.52 1.98 -9.71
C GLU A 106 0.25 0.65 -9.55
N CYS A 107 0.90 0.46 -8.40
CA CYS A 107 1.56 -0.79 -8.05
C CYS A 107 0.59 -1.98 -7.96
N LEU A 108 -0.53 -1.83 -7.25
CA LEU A 108 -1.51 -2.92 -7.09
C LEU A 108 -2.12 -3.36 -8.42
N ILE A 109 -2.42 -2.41 -9.32
CA ILE A 109 -2.92 -2.71 -10.68
C ILE A 109 -1.88 -3.55 -11.44
N ARG A 110 -0.60 -3.18 -11.38
CA ARG A 110 0.49 -3.93 -12.01
C ARG A 110 0.61 -5.34 -11.45
N TYR A 111 0.65 -5.49 -10.12
CA TYR A 111 0.77 -6.80 -9.48
C TYR A 111 -0.42 -7.72 -9.81
N HIS A 112 -1.62 -7.15 -9.90
CA HIS A 112 -2.81 -7.90 -10.27
C HIS A 112 -2.76 -8.43 -11.70
N ALA A 113 -2.25 -7.63 -12.64
CA ALA A 113 -2.05 -8.06 -14.02
C ALA A 113 -1.02 -9.19 -14.12
N GLU A 114 0.12 -9.05 -13.46
CA GLU A 114 1.18 -10.07 -13.41
C GLU A 114 0.69 -11.39 -12.81
N ALA A 115 -0.02 -11.33 -11.67
CA ALA A 115 -0.58 -12.53 -11.03
C ALA A 115 -1.79 -13.14 -11.78
N LYS A 116 -2.25 -12.53 -12.89
CA LYS A 116 -3.20 -13.11 -13.84
C LYS A 116 -2.51 -13.79 -15.02
N THR A 117 -1.31 -13.32 -15.41
CA THR A 117 -0.53 -13.93 -16.51
C THR A 117 0.21 -15.19 -16.09
N ASP A 118 0.49 -15.36 -14.80
CA ASP A 118 1.14 -16.56 -14.24
C ASP A 118 0.17 -17.75 -14.01
N LYS A 119 -1.01 -17.74 -14.63
CA LYS A 119 -2.04 -18.79 -14.56
C LYS A 119 -2.31 -19.47 -15.88
#